data_AF-A0A1F3JQ09-F1
#
_entry.id   AF-A0A1F3JQ09-F1
#
_cell.length_a   1.000
_cell.length_b   1.000
_cell.length_c   1.000
_cell.angle_alpha   90.00
_cell.angle_beta   90.00
_cell.angle_gamma   90.00
#
_symmetry.space_group_name_H-M   'P 1'
#
loop_
_entity.id
_entity.type
_entity.pdbx_description
1 polymer ?
#
loop_
_entity_poly.entity_id
_entity_poly.type
_entity_poly.pdbx_seq_one_letter_code
_entity_poly.pdbx_strand_id
1 'polypeptide(L)'
;MKKFVARINTIVSNNHAGSVQLIDDLVVACEDFLHHNHENDINVINRIIIDQLLNVANKHIQLVALYKFINEILFVIENEPNSKLPILNFLTSYKEKWNESLNQIFDNITSMASLNNKTLLLHSSSTSIKYFLKRIAENNILLTIYQTVSHPAKEGIVQAKCLSEYGHKVVLIEDAGIGKIIDKIDLVLLGADAVLGDTFINKIGTSYLCHASYKSKLPVFVIADTRKYIPNTEHTSSYIKTLLNETLKSEKEIFSDDNYENISVQNYYYEEIPSKLVSVYINEEGVFTTKKINHYINSIEVTSQLFNLHH
;
A
#
# COMPACT_ATOMS: atom_id res chain seq x y z
N MET A 1 12.82 -29.37 2.13
CA MET A 1 12.22 -29.11 0.80
C MET A 1 10.70 -29.34 0.74
N LYS A 2 10.17 -30.58 0.80
CA LYS A 2 8.71 -30.86 0.63
C LYS A 2 7.79 -30.02 1.54
N LYS A 3 8.14 -29.86 2.82
CA LYS A 3 7.38 -29.04 3.78
C LYS A 3 7.32 -27.56 3.40
N PHE A 4 8.41 -27.01 2.86
CA PHE A 4 8.47 -25.61 2.44
C PHE A 4 7.56 -25.37 1.24
N VAL A 5 7.68 -26.19 0.19
CA VAL A 5 6.82 -26.12 -1.00
C VAL A 5 5.34 -26.27 -0.63
N ALA A 6 5.01 -27.18 0.30
CA ALA A 6 3.63 -27.33 0.76
C ALA A 6 3.08 -26.06 1.43
N ARG A 7 3.88 -25.38 2.26
CA ARG A 7 3.49 -24.09 2.87
C ARG A 7 3.34 -22.99 1.84
N ILE A 8 4.25 -22.90 0.87
CA ILE A 8 4.17 -21.93 -0.23
C ILE A 8 2.87 -22.15 -1.03
N ASN A 9 2.51 -23.40 -1.32
CA ASN A 9 1.24 -23.69 -2.01
C ASN A 9 0.02 -23.20 -1.22
N THR A 10 0.04 -23.29 0.12
CA THR A 10 -1.02 -22.71 0.96
C THR A 10 -1.09 -21.19 0.78
N ILE A 11 0.04 -20.49 0.79
CA ILE A 11 0.14 -19.03 0.57
C ILE A 11 -0.38 -18.65 -0.82
N VAL A 12 0.05 -19.36 -1.86
CA VAL A 12 -0.40 -19.18 -3.26
C VAL A 12 -1.91 -19.37 -3.38
N SER A 13 -2.50 -20.33 -2.66
CA SER A 13 -3.95 -20.59 -2.71
C SER A 13 -4.81 -19.59 -1.94
N ASN A 14 -4.22 -18.77 -1.07
CA ASN A 14 -4.94 -17.87 -0.18
C ASN A 14 -5.29 -16.53 -0.86
N ASN A 15 -6.42 -16.48 -1.58
CA ASN A 15 -6.87 -15.27 -2.27
C ASN A 15 -7.59 -14.25 -1.36
N HIS A 16 -7.76 -14.54 -0.06
CA HIS A 16 -8.49 -13.69 0.88
C HIS A 16 -7.56 -12.93 1.85
N ALA A 17 -6.30 -13.34 1.95
CA ALA A 17 -5.32 -12.66 2.79
C ALA A 17 -4.84 -11.35 2.15
N GLY A 18 -4.68 -10.32 2.98
CA GLY A 18 -3.99 -9.09 2.60
C GLY A 18 -2.48 -9.28 2.49
N SER A 19 -1.79 -8.29 1.91
CA SER A 19 -0.34 -8.33 1.71
C SER A 19 0.46 -8.58 2.99
N VAL A 20 0.08 -7.97 4.12
CA VAL A 20 0.78 -8.14 5.40
C VAL A 20 0.79 -9.61 5.84
N GLN A 21 -0.38 -10.26 5.83
CA GLN A 21 -0.50 -11.66 6.23
C GLN A 21 0.31 -12.59 5.32
N LEU A 22 0.24 -12.38 4.00
CA LEU A 22 1.01 -13.19 3.04
C LEU A 22 2.51 -13.01 3.23
N ILE A 23 2.97 -11.80 3.54
CA ILE A 23 4.39 -11.53 3.83
C ILE A 23 4.81 -12.22 5.14
N ASP A 24 4.00 -12.15 6.20
CA ASP A 24 4.31 -12.83 7.47
C ASP A 24 4.42 -14.36 7.28
N ASP A 25 3.47 -14.94 6.55
CA ASP A 25 3.48 -16.37 6.21
C ASP A 25 4.72 -16.75 5.39
N LEU A 26 5.13 -15.90 4.44
CA LEU A 26 6.36 -16.08 3.66
C LEU A 26 7.62 -16.00 4.53
N VAL A 27 7.69 -15.02 5.43
CA VAL A 27 8.84 -14.86 6.32
C VAL A 27 9.00 -16.13 7.18
N VAL A 28 7.91 -16.61 7.79
CA VAL A 28 7.93 -17.84 8.59
C VAL A 28 8.29 -19.07 7.74
N ALA A 29 7.76 -19.17 6.52
CA ALA A 29 8.09 -20.28 5.63
C ALA A 29 9.58 -20.29 5.23
N CYS A 30 10.16 -19.12 4.91
CA CYS A 30 11.56 -18.98 4.53
C CYS A 30 12.50 -19.20 5.71
N GLU A 31 12.23 -18.64 6.89
CA GLU A 31 13.01 -18.87 8.12
C GLU A 31 13.07 -20.36 8.46
N ASP A 32 11.91 -21.03 8.54
CA ASP A 32 11.85 -22.46 8.84
C ASP A 32 12.61 -23.27 7.79
N PHE A 33 12.51 -22.90 6.50
CA PHE A 33 13.26 -23.59 5.45
C PHE A 33 14.78 -23.41 5.62
N LEU A 34 15.27 -22.21 5.90
CA LEU A 34 16.68 -21.94 6.08
C LEU A 34 17.26 -22.67 7.31
N HIS A 35 16.53 -22.68 8.43
CA HIS A 35 16.93 -23.39 9.65
C HIS A 35 16.95 -24.92 9.49
N HIS A 36 16.03 -25.51 8.73
CA HIS A 36 16.02 -26.97 8.56
C HIS A 36 17.01 -27.49 7.51
N ASN A 37 17.77 -26.62 6.84
CA ASN A 37 18.66 -27.00 5.74
C ASN A 37 20.07 -26.42 5.91
N HIS A 38 20.61 -26.41 7.15
CA HIS A 38 21.93 -25.83 7.46
C HIS A 38 23.09 -26.43 6.64
N GLU A 39 23.15 -27.75 6.49
CA GLU A 39 24.25 -28.46 5.80
C GLU A 39 24.09 -28.56 4.27
N ASN A 40 22.97 -28.10 3.72
CA ASN A 40 22.72 -28.21 2.28
C ASN A 40 23.44 -27.12 1.48
N ASP A 41 23.77 -27.45 0.23
CA ASP A 41 24.33 -26.55 -0.77
C ASP A 41 23.49 -25.27 -0.91
N ILE A 42 24.13 -24.12 -0.70
CA ILE A 42 23.52 -22.80 -0.76
C ILE A 42 22.92 -22.50 -2.14
N ASN A 43 23.53 -22.98 -3.23
CA ASN A 43 23.02 -22.75 -4.57
C ASN A 43 21.68 -23.45 -4.79
N VAL A 44 21.51 -24.64 -4.20
CA VAL A 44 20.25 -25.38 -4.25
C VAL A 44 19.19 -24.67 -3.41
N ILE A 45 19.55 -24.17 -2.23
CA ILE A 45 18.66 -23.40 -1.37
C ILE A 45 18.18 -22.12 -2.05
N ASN A 46 19.10 -21.33 -2.60
CA ASN A 46 18.78 -20.07 -3.28
C ASN A 46 17.82 -20.32 -4.43
N ARG A 47 18.09 -21.33 -5.27
CA ARG A 47 17.21 -21.70 -6.39
C ARG A 47 15.80 -22.03 -5.91
N ILE A 48 15.67 -22.85 -4.86
CA ILE A 48 14.36 -23.22 -4.31
C ILE A 48 13.63 -21.98 -3.77
N ILE A 49 14.31 -21.12 -3.01
CA ILE A 49 13.69 -19.89 -2.47
C ILE A 49 13.23 -18.98 -3.60
N ILE A 50 14.11 -18.70 -4.56
CA ILE A 50 13.81 -17.85 -5.73
C ILE A 50 12.58 -18.40 -6.47
N ASP A 51 12.58 -19.68 -6.85
CA ASP A 51 11.47 -20.28 -7.59
C ASP A 51 10.14 -20.17 -6.84
N GLN A 52 10.15 -20.39 -5.52
CA GLN A 52 8.94 -20.30 -4.70
C GLN A 52 8.46 -18.86 -4.50
N LEU A 53 9.38 -17.90 -4.35
CA LEU A 53 9.01 -16.48 -4.24
C LEU A 53 8.44 -15.95 -5.56
N LEU A 54 9.02 -16.31 -6.70
CA LEU A 54 8.51 -15.91 -8.01
C LEU A 54 7.12 -16.52 -8.30
N ASN A 55 6.87 -17.76 -7.84
CA ASN A 55 5.54 -18.37 -7.90
C ASN A 55 4.49 -17.53 -7.12
N VAL A 56 4.85 -17.08 -5.92
CA VAL A 56 3.98 -16.26 -5.08
C VAL A 56 3.77 -14.87 -5.69
N ALA A 57 4.83 -14.25 -6.24
CA ALA A 57 4.76 -12.97 -6.95
C ALA A 57 3.77 -13.04 -8.12
N ASN A 58 3.90 -14.05 -8.98
CA ASN A 58 3.00 -14.24 -10.13
C ASN A 58 1.54 -14.43 -9.74
N LYS A 59 1.29 -15.19 -8.65
CA LYS A 59 -0.08 -15.48 -8.21
C LYS A 59 -0.78 -14.25 -7.64
N HIS A 60 -0.05 -13.44 -6.88
CA HIS A 60 -0.56 -12.29 -6.14
C HIS A 60 -0.01 -10.98 -6.69
N ILE A 61 0.09 -10.89 -8.01
CA ILE A 61 0.75 -9.82 -8.74
C ILE A 61 0.20 -8.44 -8.41
N GLN A 62 -1.05 -8.33 -7.99
CA GLN A 62 -1.71 -7.08 -7.61
C GLN A 62 -1.26 -6.50 -6.27
N LEU A 63 -0.46 -7.24 -5.48
CA LEU A 63 -0.06 -6.83 -4.13
C LEU A 63 1.30 -6.14 -4.13
N VAL A 64 1.28 -4.81 -4.23
CA VAL A 64 2.46 -3.92 -4.26
C VAL A 64 3.45 -4.20 -3.13
N ALA A 65 2.97 -4.31 -1.88
CA ALA A 65 3.84 -4.56 -0.73
C ALA A 65 4.50 -5.95 -0.77
N LEU A 66 3.80 -6.95 -1.31
CA LEU A 66 4.33 -8.30 -1.48
C LEU A 66 5.42 -8.32 -2.56
N TYR A 67 5.18 -7.63 -3.68
CA TYR A 67 6.21 -7.41 -4.70
C TYR A 67 7.46 -6.76 -4.09
N LYS A 68 7.30 -5.71 -3.28
CA LYS A 68 8.45 -5.02 -2.65
C LYS A 68 9.24 -5.96 -1.74
N PHE A 69 8.56 -6.73 -0.88
CA PHE A 69 9.21 -7.75 -0.05
C PHE A 69 10.01 -8.76 -0.88
N ILE A 70 9.39 -9.31 -1.92
CA ILE A 70 10.03 -10.30 -2.80
C ILE A 70 11.24 -9.68 -3.53
N ASN A 71 11.13 -8.44 -4.00
CA ASN A 71 12.25 -7.74 -4.62
C ASN A 71 13.43 -7.56 -3.64
N GLU A 72 13.17 -7.13 -2.41
CA GLU A 72 14.21 -6.92 -1.40
C GLU A 72 14.93 -8.22 -0.99
N ILE A 73 14.20 -9.31 -0.75
CA ILE A 73 14.84 -10.58 -0.40
C ILE A 73 15.63 -11.16 -1.59
N LEU A 74 15.15 -10.99 -2.82
CA LEU A 74 15.89 -11.42 -4.01
C LEU A 74 17.18 -10.63 -4.16
N PHE A 75 17.20 -9.32 -3.87
CA PHE A 75 18.44 -8.53 -3.85
C PHE A 75 19.44 -9.04 -2.82
N VAL A 76 18.97 -9.44 -1.63
CA VAL A 76 19.84 -10.04 -0.61
C VAL A 76 20.49 -11.33 -1.13
N ILE A 77 19.73 -12.16 -1.86
CA ILE A 77 20.24 -13.40 -2.47
C ILE A 77 21.21 -13.11 -3.61
N GLU A 78 20.93 -12.12 -4.46
CA GLU A 78 21.80 -11.75 -5.59
C GLU A 78 23.15 -11.17 -5.13
N ASN A 79 23.14 -10.32 -4.10
CA ASN A 79 24.33 -9.63 -3.60
C ASN A 79 25.21 -10.54 -2.73
N GLU A 80 24.62 -11.46 -1.98
CA GLU A 80 25.33 -12.36 -1.06
C GLU A 80 25.01 -13.85 -1.34
N PRO A 81 25.27 -14.35 -2.56
CA PRO A 81 24.75 -15.65 -3.01
C PRO A 81 25.36 -16.85 -2.27
N ASN A 82 26.50 -16.66 -1.59
CA ASN A 82 27.25 -17.74 -0.97
C ASN A 82 26.88 -17.95 0.53
N SER A 83 25.90 -17.21 1.06
CA SER A 83 25.57 -17.27 2.50
C SER A 83 24.06 -17.20 2.77
N LYS A 84 23.61 -17.98 3.76
CA LYS A 84 22.23 -17.95 4.29
C LYS A 84 22.02 -16.83 5.29
N LEU A 85 23.11 -16.38 5.92
CA LEU A 85 23.06 -15.45 7.05
C LEU A 85 22.44 -14.09 6.66
N PRO A 86 22.78 -13.48 5.51
CA PRO A 86 22.13 -12.25 5.07
C PRO A 86 20.62 -12.41 4.87
N ILE A 87 20.16 -13.55 4.35
CA ILE A 87 18.73 -13.84 4.17
C ILE A 87 18.03 -13.94 5.53
N LEU A 88 18.60 -14.70 6.47
CA LEU A 88 18.04 -14.83 7.83
C LEU A 88 18.00 -13.48 8.57
N ASN A 89 19.06 -12.69 8.45
CA ASN A 89 19.11 -11.34 9.04
C ASN A 89 18.05 -10.44 8.41
N PHE A 90 17.91 -10.45 7.08
CA PHE A 90 16.86 -9.70 6.39
C PHE A 90 15.48 -10.08 6.90
N LEU A 91 15.15 -11.37 6.98
CA LEU A 91 13.84 -11.86 7.43
C LEU A 91 13.53 -11.42 8.88
N THR A 92 14.53 -11.51 9.76
CA THR A 92 14.40 -11.10 11.17
C THR A 92 14.18 -9.58 11.27
N SER A 93 15.05 -8.80 10.64
CA SER A 93 14.98 -7.33 10.68
C SER A 93 13.76 -6.77 9.94
N TYR A 94 13.22 -7.49 8.95
CA TYR A 94 12.02 -7.08 8.23
C TYR A 94 10.82 -7.02 9.19
N LYS A 95 10.59 -8.05 10.01
CA LYS A 95 9.51 -8.07 11.02
C LYS A 95 9.63 -6.90 12.00
N GLU A 96 10.83 -6.67 12.52
CA GLU A 96 11.09 -5.58 13.48
C GLU A 96 10.82 -4.21 12.84
N LYS A 97 11.33 -3.97 11.63
CA LYS A 97 11.10 -2.72 10.88
C LYS A 97 9.60 -2.42 10.74
N TRP A 98 8.81 -3.40 10.32
CA TRP A 98 7.39 -3.17 10.02
C TRP A 98 6.47 -3.17 11.24
N ASN A 99 6.93 -3.68 12.39
CA ASN A 99 6.23 -3.49 13.66
C ASN A 99 6.29 -2.02 14.12
N GLU A 100 7.40 -1.33 13.84
CA GLU A 100 7.60 0.08 14.25
C GLU A 100 7.19 1.11 13.20
N SER A 101 6.99 0.71 11.95
CA SER A 101 6.78 1.66 10.84
C SER A 101 5.59 2.60 11.06
N LEU A 102 4.49 2.11 11.64
CA LEU A 102 3.31 2.92 11.93
C LEU A 102 3.55 3.90 13.09
N ASN A 103 4.41 3.56 14.07
CA ASN A 103 4.85 4.48 15.12
C ASN A 103 5.69 5.61 14.51
N GLN A 104 6.64 5.26 13.66
CA GLN A 104 7.51 6.23 12.99
C GLN A 104 6.71 7.19 12.09
N ILE A 105 5.75 6.66 11.33
CA ILE A 105 4.81 7.50 10.55
C ILE A 105 4.03 8.45 11.46
N PHE A 106 3.53 7.96 12.60
CA PHE A 106 2.84 8.81 13.57
C PHE A 106 3.73 9.95 14.05
N ASP A 107 4.95 9.64 14.49
CA ASP A 107 5.92 10.63 14.99
C ASP A 107 6.28 11.66 13.92
N ASN A 108 6.47 11.23 12.67
CA ASN A 108 6.78 12.10 11.53
C ASN A 108 5.65 13.11 11.26
N ILE A 109 4.38 12.68 11.35
CA ILE A 109 3.24 13.58 11.14
C ILE A 109 3.12 14.57 12.30
N THR A 110 3.17 14.09 13.56
CA THR A 110 2.97 14.94 14.74
C THR A 110 4.11 15.92 14.97
N SER A 111 5.33 15.58 14.53
CA SER A 111 6.47 16.50 14.56
C SER A 111 6.37 17.61 13.51
N MET A 112 5.73 17.33 12.37
CA MET A 112 5.56 18.28 11.28
C MET A 112 4.38 19.23 11.50
N ALA A 113 3.25 18.72 11.95
CA ALA A 113 2.01 19.48 12.00
C ALA A 113 1.16 19.17 13.25
N SER A 114 0.63 20.22 13.88
CA SER A 114 -0.39 20.07 14.92
C SER A 114 -1.77 19.87 14.28
N LEU A 115 -2.51 18.87 14.79
CA LEU A 115 -3.87 18.58 14.37
C LEU A 115 -4.93 19.17 15.31
N ASN A 116 -4.52 19.90 16.35
CA ASN A 116 -5.47 20.47 17.31
C ASN A 116 -6.47 21.40 16.62
N ASN A 117 -7.76 21.17 16.89
CA ASN A 117 -8.88 21.91 16.30
C ASN A 117 -8.96 21.87 14.76
N LYS A 118 -8.32 20.88 14.12
CA LYS A 118 -8.37 20.69 12.67
C LYS A 118 -9.54 19.81 12.25
N THR A 119 -10.15 20.16 11.12
CA THR A 119 -11.14 19.36 10.43
C THR A 119 -10.48 18.61 9.28
N LEU A 120 -10.55 17.27 9.31
CA LEU A 120 -9.94 16.43 8.29
C LEU A 120 -10.96 15.98 7.24
N LEU A 121 -10.51 15.80 6.00
CA LEU A 121 -11.24 15.08 4.95
C LEU A 121 -10.46 13.81 4.57
N LEU A 122 -11.16 12.68 4.59
CA LEU A 122 -10.64 11.35 4.26
C LEU A 122 -11.40 10.73 3.08
N HIS A 123 -10.73 9.82 2.39
CA HIS A 123 -11.30 9.00 1.33
C HIS A 123 -10.72 7.59 1.38
N SER A 124 -11.52 6.60 0.99
CA SER A 124 -11.25 5.16 1.17
C SER A 124 -11.18 4.73 2.64
N SER A 125 -10.60 3.56 2.89
CA SER A 125 -10.36 2.95 4.20
C SER A 125 -8.91 2.46 4.28
N SER A 126 -8.06 3.19 5.01
CA SER A 126 -6.63 2.91 5.18
C SER A 126 -6.31 2.46 6.61
N THR A 127 -5.57 1.35 6.74
CA THR A 127 -5.09 0.85 8.03
C THR A 127 -4.13 1.83 8.71
N SER A 128 -3.22 2.46 7.95
CA SER A 128 -2.29 3.46 8.47
C SER A 128 -3.02 4.69 9.01
N ILE A 129 -4.08 5.15 8.31
CA ILE A 129 -4.92 6.28 8.79
C ILE A 129 -5.67 5.89 10.06
N LYS A 130 -6.29 4.70 10.11
CA LYS A 130 -6.97 4.21 11.32
C LYS A 130 -6.02 4.14 12.50
N TYR A 131 -4.82 3.60 12.30
CA TYR A 131 -3.78 3.53 13.33
C TYR A 131 -3.39 4.92 13.82
N PHE A 132 -3.05 5.82 12.89
CA PHE A 132 -2.66 7.19 13.19
C PHE A 132 -3.74 7.92 14.01
N LEU A 133 -4.99 7.87 13.57
CA LEU A 133 -6.09 8.56 14.24
C LEU A 133 -6.44 7.93 15.60
N LYS A 134 -6.33 6.61 15.74
CA LYS A 134 -6.43 5.95 17.04
C LYS A 134 -5.41 6.51 18.03
N ARG A 135 -4.14 6.62 17.62
CA ARG A 135 -3.07 7.19 18.44
C ARG A 135 -3.29 8.67 18.77
N ILE A 136 -3.87 9.45 17.85
CA ILE A 136 -4.26 10.84 18.12
C ILE A 136 -5.35 10.90 19.22
N ALA A 137 -6.36 10.03 19.15
CA ALA A 137 -7.40 9.93 20.18
C ALA A 137 -6.83 9.51 21.55
N GLU A 138 -5.91 8.54 21.58
CA GLU A 138 -5.21 8.11 22.81
C GLU A 138 -4.39 9.23 23.46
N ASN A 139 -3.96 10.22 22.67
CA ASN A 139 -3.33 11.45 23.16
C ASN A 139 -4.34 12.56 23.53
N ASN A 140 -5.61 12.20 23.76
CA ASN A 140 -6.72 13.09 24.12
C ASN A 140 -7.06 14.17 23.09
N ILE A 141 -6.74 13.95 21.81
CA ILE A 141 -7.12 14.84 20.72
C ILE A 141 -8.26 14.20 19.92
N LEU A 142 -9.45 14.79 20.00
CA LEU A 142 -10.62 14.34 19.24
C LEU A 142 -10.90 15.30 18.10
N LEU A 143 -10.82 14.80 16.86
CA LEU A 143 -10.98 15.59 15.64
C LEU A 143 -12.41 15.53 15.11
N THR A 144 -12.75 16.53 14.27
CA THR A 144 -13.89 16.44 13.36
C THR A 144 -13.40 15.90 12.01
N ILE A 145 -14.01 14.83 11.53
CA ILE A 145 -13.55 14.09 10.36
C ILE A 145 -14.71 13.97 9.38
N TYR A 146 -14.52 14.51 8.18
CA TYR A 146 -15.37 14.22 7.03
C TYR A 146 -14.82 12.98 6.33
N GLN A 147 -15.64 11.94 6.23
CA GLN A 147 -15.30 10.70 5.55
C GLN A 147 -16.24 10.56 4.36
N THR A 148 -15.68 10.36 3.17
CA THR A 148 -16.48 10.00 2.00
C THR A 148 -16.92 8.54 2.04
N VAL A 149 -18.05 8.21 1.41
CA VAL A 149 -18.54 6.82 1.30
C VAL A 149 -17.55 5.94 0.54
N SER A 150 -16.87 6.49 -0.47
CA SER A 150 -15.89 5.81 -1.33
C SER A 150 -16.54 4.72 -2.20
N HIS A 151 -17.41 5.17 -3.10
CA HIS A 151 -18.02 4.31 -4.10
C HIS A 151 -16.97 3.66 -5.03
N PRO A 152 -17.29 2.51 -5.65
CA PRO A 152 -18.55 1.77 -5.53
C PRO A 152 -18.58 0.76 -4.36
N ALA A 153 -17.42 0.38 -3.82
CA ALA A 153 -17.30 -0.59 -2.72
C ALA A 153 -17.78 -0.09 -1.34
N LYS A 154 -17.92 1.24 -1.18
CA LYS A 154 -18.40 1.90 0.05
C LYS A 154 -17.54 1.64 1.29
N GLU A 155 -16.26 1.37 1.09
CA GLU A 155 -15.31 1.04 2.16
C GLU A 155 -15.07 2.18 3.16
N GLY A 156 -15.34 3.43 2.77
CA GLY A 156 -15.29 4.58 3.66
C GLY A 156 -16.26 4.47 4.85
N ILE A 157 -17.35 3.72 4.72
CA ILE A 157 -18.27 3.41 5.83
C ILE A 157 -17.55 2.61 6.92
N VAL A 158 -16.68 1.67 6.55
CA VAL A 158 -15.90 0.86 7.50
C VAL A 158 -14.93 1.75 8.26
N GLN A 159 -14.27 2.67 7.58
CA GLN A 159 -13.39 3.64 8.23
C GLN A 159 -14.17 4.59 9.16
N ALA A 160 -15.32 5.11 8.72
CA ALA A 160 -16.16 5.98 9.54
C ALA A 160 -16.56 5.32 10.87
N LYS A 161 -17.00 4.05 10.83
CA LYS A 161 -17.34 3.28 12.04
C LYS A 161 -16.16 3.15 12.99
N CYS A 162 -15.02 2.71 12.47
CA CYS A 162 -13.79 2.53 13.24
C CYS A 162 -13.31 3.83 13.90
N LEU A 163 -13.34 4.96 13.19
CA LEU A 163 -12.95 6.26 13.73
C LEU A 163 -13.95 6.79 14.77
N SER A 164 -15.24 6.48 14.62
CA SER A 164 -16.26 6.78 15.62
C SER A 164 -16.04 5.99 16.91
N GLU A 165 -15.62 4.73 16.83
CA GLU A 165 -15.28 3.89 17.99
C GLU A 165 -14.06 4.44 18.75
N TYR A 166 -13.13 5.12 18.06
CA TYR A 166 -12.02 5.84 18.69
C TYR A 166 -12.43 7.17 19.32
N GLY A 167 -13.71 7.57 19.22
CA GLY A 167 -14.26 8.77 19.84
C GLY A 167 -14.20 10.04 18.97
N HIS A 168 -13.77 9.95 17.72
CA HIS A 168 -13.79 11.10 16.81
C HIS A 168 -15.22 11.46 16.38
N LYS A 169 -15.45 12.74 16.07
CA LYS A 169 -16.70 13.18 15.46
C LYS A 169 -16.62 12.95 13.95
N VAL A 170 -17.27 11.91 13.46
CA VAL A 170 -17.26 11.56 12.03
C VAL A 170 -18.53 12.03 11.33
N VAL A 171 -18.37 12.72 10.20
CA VAL A 171 -19.42 13.12 9.28
C VAL A 171 -19.23 12.33 7.98
N LEU A 172 -20.11 11.36 7.74
CA LEU A 172 -20.10 10.58 6.51
C LEU A 172 -20.81 11.36 5.38
N ILE A 173 -20.16 11.50 4.24
CA ILE A 173 -20.65 12.26 3.08
C ILE A 173 -20.57 11.43 1.79
N GLU A 174 -21.42 11.74 0.83
CA GLU A 174 -21.26 11.27 -0.54
C GLU A 174 -19.97 11.79 -1.17
N ASP A 175 -19.40 11.02 -2.09
CA ASP A 175 -18.16 11.38 -2.78
C ASP A 175 -18.32 12.70 -3.56
N ALA A 176 -19.44 12.86 -4.28
CA ALA A 176 -19.82 14.09 -4.97
C ALA A 176 -20.10 15.28 -4.01
N GLY A 177 -20.23 15.02 -2.71
CA GLY A 177 -20.48 16.02 -1.68
C GLY A 177 -19.26 16.87 -1.30
N ILE A 178 -18.04 16.45 -1.69
CA ILE A 178 -16.79 17.14 -1.30
C ILE A 178 -16.83 18.64 -1.65
N GLY A 179 -17.32 19.00 -2.83
CA GLY A 179 -17.40 20.40 -3.27
C GLY A 179 -18.26 21.30 -2.37
N LYS A 180 -19.23 20.74 -1.64
CA LYS A 180 -20.09 21.52 -0.71
C LYS A 180 -19.45 21.75 0.66
N ILE A 181 -18.44 20.96 1.02
CA ILE A 181 -17.85 20.98 2.36
C ILE A 181 -16.40 21.44 2.36
N ILE A 182 -15.77 21.59 1.20
CA ILE A 182 -14.33 21.82 1.10
C ILE A 182 -13.85 23.06 1.85
N ASP A 183 -14.67 24.12 1.90
CA ASP A 183 -14.38 25.36 2.64
C ASP A 183 -14.40 25.18 4.17
N LYS A 184 -14.85 24.03 4.67
CA LYS A 184 -14.86 23.67 6.10
C LYS A 184 -13.70 22.76 6.49
N ILE A 185 -12.89 22.32 5.53
CA ILE A 185 -11.81 21.36 5.75
C ILE A 185 -10.50 22.13 5.96
N ASP A 186 -9.68 21.67 6.89
CA ASP A 186 -8.34 22.21 7.12
C ASP A 186 -7.24 21.39 6.46
N LEU A 187 -7.44 20.07 6.36
CA LEU A 187 -6.45 19.13 5.83
C LEU A 187 -7.12 17.92 5.19
N VAL A 188 -6.62 17.51 4.02
CA VAL A 188 -6.90 16.21 3.43
C VAL A 188 -5.83 15.22 3.87
N LEU A 189 -6.27 14.04 4.34
CA LEU A 189 -5.38 12.94 4.68
C LEU A 189 -5.79 11.67 3.91
N LEU A 190 -4.87 11.16 3.10
CA LEU A 190 -5.10 10.05 2.19
C LEU A 190 -4.12 8.91 2.46
N GLY A 191 -4.54 7.69 2.12
CA GLY A 191 -3.61 6.59 1.89
C GLY A 191 -3.11 6.61 0.44
N ALA A 192 -2.29 5.62 0.10
CA ALA A 192 -2.05 5.21 -1.27
C ALA A 192 -2.01 3.68 -1.34
N ASP A 193 -2.32 3.14 -2.51
CA ASP A 193 -2.10 1.74 -2.86
C ASP A 193 -0.72 1.53 -3.48
N ALA A 194 -0.24 2.49 -4.28
CA ALA A 194 1.12 2.55 -4.82
C ALA A 194 1.61 4.00 -4.98
N VAL A 195 2.93 4.24 -4.95
CA VAL A 195 3.56 5.53 -5.22
C VAL A 195 4.64 5.34 -6.31
N LEU A 196 4.53 6.09 -7.41
CA LEU A 196 5.29 5.93 -8.67
C LEU A 196 6.11 7.19 -9.02
N GLY A 197 6.34 8.09 -8.07
CA GLY A 197 7.07 9.32 -8.28
C GLY A 197 6.14 10.44 -8.72
N ASP A 198 5.93 10.61 -10.02
CA ASP A 198 5.08 11.66 -10.56
C ASP A 198 3.57 11.42 -10.35
N THR A 199 3.18 10.18 -10.08
CA THR A 199 1.83 9.79 -9.67
C THR A 199 1.83 8.91 -8.41
N PHE A 200 0.65 8.79 -7.80
CA PHE A 200 0.33 7.73 -6.85
C PHE A 200 -1.01 7.10 -7.25
N ILE A 201 -1.21 5.83 -6.90
CA ILE A 201 -2.45 5.11 -7.11
C ILE A 201 -3.21 5.08 -5.79
N ASN A 202 -4.50 5.39 -5.84
CA ASN A 202 -5.40 5.26 -4.70
C ASN A 202 -6.84 5.01 -5.18
N LYS A 203 -7.78 4.83 -4.25
CA LYS A 203 -9.21 4.66 -4.54
C LYS A 203 -9.76 5.70 -5.53
N ILE A 204 -10.56 5.23 -6.49
CA ILE A 204 -11.31 6.05 -7.44
C ILE A 204 -12.13 7.14 -6.73
N GLY A 205 -12.03 8.38 -7.20
CA GLY A 205 -12.56 9.58 -6.55
C GLY A 205 -11.48 10.44 -5.89
N THR A 206 -10.30 9.88 -5.61
CA THR A 206 -9.15 10.61 -5.06
C THR A 206 -8.67 11.74 -5.98
N SER A 207 -8.64 11.54 -7.30
CA SER A 207 -8.16 12.55 -8.25
C SER A 207 -9.01 13.82 -8.20
N TYR A 208 -10.33 13.65 -8.24
CA TYR A 208 -11.28 14.75 -8.08
C TYR A 208 -11.09 15.48 -6.74
N LEU A 209 -10.95 14.74 -5.63
CA LEU A 209 -10.71 15.29 -4.31
C LEU A 209 -9.43 16.14 -4.29
N CYS A 210 -8.32 15.60 -4.82
CA CYS A 210 -7.04 16.29 -4.91
C CYS A 210 -7.11 17.55 -5.77
N HIS A 211 -7.81 17.51 -6.91
CA HIS A 211 -8.02 18.67 -7.77
C HIS A 211 -8.86 19.76 -7.10
N ALA A 212 -9.94 19.38 -6.40
CA ALA A 212 -10.75 20.33 -5.63
C ALA A 212 -9.91 20.98 -4.51
N SER A 213 -9.12 20.18 -3.81
CA SER A 213 -8.23 20.62 -2.72
C SER A 213 -7.16 21.59 -3.21
N TYR A 214 -6.53 21.26 -4.35
CA TYR A 214 -5.54 22.11 -4.99
C TYR A 214 -6.14 23.49 -5.35
N LYS A 215 -7.34 23.51 -5.93
CA LYS A 215 -8.05 24.76 -6.26
C LYS A 215 -8.39 25.59 -5.02
N SER A 216 -8.77 24.94 -3.93
CA SER A 216 -9.08 25.58 -2.65
C SER A 216 -7.86 25.87 -1.77
N LYS A 217 -6.63 25.58 -2.26
CA LYS A 217 -5.37 25.72 -1.49
C LYS A 217 -5.36 24.93 -0.18
N LEU A 218 -6.07 23.81 -0.16
CA LEU A 218 -6.15 22.90 0.97
C LEU A 218 -4.97 21.91 0.92
N PRO A 219 -4.16 21.77 1.99
CA PRO A 219 -3.06 20.82 1.98
C PRO A 219 -3.58 19.37 1.86
N VAL A 220 -2.83 18.57 1.11
CA VAL A 220 -3.09 17.14 0.89
C VAL A 220 -1.90 16.35 1.37
N PHE A 221 -2.09 15.52 2.39
CA PHE A 221 -1.08 14.63 2.93
C PHE A 221 -1.40 13.20 2.51
N VAL A 222 -0.39 12.49 2.00
CA VAL A 222 -0.49 11.07 1.65
C VAL A 222 0.38 10.26 2.62
N ILE A 223 -0.23 9.31 3.33
CA ILE A 223 0.46 8.35 4.19
C ILE A 223 0.60 7.03 3.44
N ALA A 224 1.83 6.62 3.21
CA ALA A 224 2.14 5.32 2.64
C ALA A 224 3.49 4.86 3.15
N ASP A 225 3.59 3.62 3.63
CA ASP A 225 4.88 3.06 4.02
C ASP A 225 5.72 2.67 2.80
N THR A 226 7.04 2.53 2.96
CA THR A 226 7.95 2.31 1.81
C THR A 226 7.69 1.01 1.03
N ARG A 227 6.86 0.09 1.55
CA ARG A 227 6.44 -1.10 0.79
C ARG A 227 5.57 -0.77 -0.41
N LYS A 228 4.95 0.41 -0.40
CA LYS A 228 4.05 0.87 -1.48
C LYS A 228 4.77 1.65 -2.58
N TYR A 229 6.08 1.81 -2.47
CA TYR A 229 6.87 2.64 -3.39
C TYR A 229 7.44 1.76 -4.48
N ILE A 230 7.04 2.06 -5.72
CA ILE A 230 7.39 1.29 -6.91
C ILE A 230 8.23 2.16 -7.83
N PRO A 231 9.37 1.65 -8.32
CA PRO A 231 10.20 2.39 -9.25
C PRO A 231 9.45 2.68 -10.54
N ASN A 232 9.45 3.95 -10.94
CA ASN A 232 8.92 4.43 -12.21
C ASN A 232 10.09 4.69 -13.14
N THR A 233 10.61 3.62 -13.75
CA THR A 233 11.71 3.72 -14.72
C THR A 233 11.15 3.65 -16.14
N GLU A 234 11.79 4.32 -17.11
CA GLU A 234 11.45 4.21 -18.54
C GLU A 234 11.52 2.75 -19.04
N HIS A 235 12.22 1.89 -18.28
CA HIS A 235 12.31 0.44 -18.43
C HIS A 235 11.41 -0.33 -17.46
N THR A 236 10.23 0.20 -17.12
CA THR A 236 9.24 -0.50 -16.28
C THR A 236 9.01 -1.89 -16.88
N SER A 237 9.41 -2.93 -16.14
CA SER A 237 9.25 -4.33 -16.58
C SER A 237 7.78 -4.61 -16.89
N SER A 238 7.52 -5.54 -17.81
CA SER A 238 6.15 -6.00 -18.09
C SER A 238 5.42 -6.45 -16.82
N TYR A 239 6.18 -6.94 -15.83
CA TYR A 239 5.68 -7.25 -14.49
C TYR A 239 5.12 -6.02 -13.77
N ILE A 240 5.86 -4.92 -13.66
CA ILE A 240 5.36 -3.72 -12.96
C ILE A 240 4.13 -3.16 -13.68
N LYS A 241 4.12 -3.16 -15.03
CA LYS A 241 2.92 -2.76 -15.78
C LYS A 241 1.71 -3.62 -15.43
N THR A 242 1.91 -4.93 -15.28
CA THR A 242 0.83 -5.86 -14.91
C THR A 242 0.39 -5.68 -13.45
N LEU A 243 1.33 -5.46 -12.52
CA LEU A 243 1.09 -5.15 -11.11
C LEU A 243 0.19 -3.91 -10.94
N LEU A 244 0.42 -2.87 -11.74
CA LEU A 244 -0.31 -1.61 -11.66
C LEU A 244 -1.59 -1.60 -12.51
N ASN A 245 -1.75 -2.56 -13.43
CA ASN A 245 -2.92 -2.62 -14.29
C ASN A 245 -4.13 -3.18 -13.54
N GLU A 246 -5.09 -2.31 -13.27
CA GLU A 246 -6.37 -2.72 -12.71
C GLU A 246 -7.24 -3.47 -13.75
N THR A 247 -7.94 -4.50 -13.26
CA THR A 247 -9.04 -5.16 -13.97
C THR A 247 -10.40 -4.68 -13.47
N LEU A 248 -11.38 -4.63 -14.39
CA LEU A 248 -12.76 -4.27 -14.06
C LEU A 248 -13.32 -5.14 -12.92
N LYS A 249 -14.00 -4.48 -11.99
CA LYS A 249 -14.70 -5.11 -10.87
C LYS A 249 -16.14 -5.42 -11.25
N SER A 250 -16.86 -6.03 -10.33
CA SER A 250 -18.23 -6.50 -10.56
C SER A 250 -19.14 -5.34 -10.99
N GLU A 251 -19.72 -5.44 -12.18
CA GLU A 251 -20.68 -4.46 -12.71
C GLU A 251 -21.89 -4.29 -11.77
N LYS A 252 -22.24 -5.37 -11.04
CA LYS A 252 -23.36 -5.43 -10.09
C LYS A 252 -23.27 -4.45 -8.93
N GLU A 253 -22.08 -3.94 -8.61
CA GLU A 253 -21.90 -2.92 -7.57
C GLU A 253 -22.38 -1.54 -8.02
N ILE A 254 -22.42 -1.31 -9.34
CA ILE A 254 -22.89 -0.06 -9.96
C ILE A 254 -24.30 -0.25 -10.50
N PHE A 255 -24.54 -1.32 -11.24
CA PHE A 255 -25.80 -1.59 -11.93
C PHE A 255 -26.12 -3.08 -11.87
N SER A 256 -27.16 -3.45 -11.12
CA SER A 256 -27.51 -4.84 -10.87
C SER A 256 -28.56 -5.41 -11.83
N ASP A 257 -29.24 -4.56 -12.62
CA ASP A 257 -30.34 -4.95 -13.49
C ASP A 257 -29.84 -5.47 -14.85
N ASP A 258 -30.09 -6.75 -15.13
CA ASP A 258 -29.65 -7.41 -16.37
C ASP A 258 -30.61 -7.20 -17.55
N ASN A 259 -31.74 -6.52 -17.36
CA ASN A 259 -32.76 -6.38 -18.42
C ASN A 259 -32.40 -5.34 -19.51
N TYR A 260 -31.21 -4.72 -19.42
CA TYR A 260 -30.81 -3.62 -20.29
C TYR A 260 -29.54 -3.95 -21.08
N GLU A 261 -29.71 -4.62 -22.21
CA GLU A 261 -28.60 -5.11 -23.07
C GLU A 261 -27.73 -4.01 -23.69
N ASN A 262 -28.23 -2.76 -23.75
CA ASN A 262 -27.51 -1.61 -24.33
C ASN A 262 -26.75 -0.77 -23.30
N ILE A 263 -26.61 -1.24 -22.06
CA ILE A 263 -25.83 -0.58 -21.01
C ILE A 263 -24.54 -1.38 -20.78
N SER A 264 -23.39 -0.75 -20.99
CA SER A 264 -22.09 -1.29 -20.60
C SER A 264 -21.60 -0.62 -19.32
N VAL A 265 -21.24 -1.40 -18.31
CA VAL A 265 -20.78 -0.88 -17.01
C VAL A 265 -19.27 -0.99 -16.92
N GLN A 266 -18.62 0.10 -16.49
CA GLN A 266 -17.19 0.10 -16.18
C GLN A 266 -17.01 0.38 -14.69
N ASN A 267 -16.61 -0.63 -13.93
CA ASN A 267 -16.34 -0.53 -12.50
C ASN A 267 -14.83 -0.60 -12.24
N TYR A 268 -14.23 0.53 -11.90
CA TYR A 268 -12.84 0.66 -11.46
C TYR A 268 -12.80 0.97 -9.98
N TYR A 269 -11.82 0.43 -9.25
CA TYR A 269 -11.55 0.82 -7.87
C TYR A 269 -10.41 1.79 -7.74
N TYR A 270 -9.50 1.89 -8.70
CA TYR A 270 -8.29 2.67 -8.54
C TYR A 270 -8.12 3.67 -9.68
N GLU A 271 -7.36 4.72 -9.40
CA GLU A 271 -6.94 5.68 -10.41
C GLU A 271 -5.53 6.19 -10.08
N GLU A 272 -4.86 6.74 -11.08
CA GLU A 272 -3.59 7.44 -10.93
C GLU A 272 -3.84 8.93 -10.66
N ILE A 273 -3.18 9.47 -9.64
CA ILE A 273 -3.31 10.86 -9.22
C ILE A 273 -1.95 11.55 -9.33
N PRO A 274 -1.86 12.71 -10.00
CA PRO A 274 -0.60 13.45 -10.11
C PRO A 274 -0.06 13.90 -8.74
N SER A 275 1.18 13.53 -8.42
CA SER A 275 1.87 13.90 -7.18
C SER A 275 2.08 15.41 -7.01
N LYS A 276 1.92 16.20 -8.08
CA LYS A 276 1.93 17.67 -8.00
C LYS A 276 0.75 18.27 -7.23
N LEU A 277 -0.31 17.48 -7.01
CA LEU A 277 -1.48 17.86 -6.21
C LEU A 277 -1.28 17.58 -4.72
N VAL A 278 -0.24 16.82 -4.37
CA VAL A 278 0.08 16.41 -3.00
C VAL A 278 1.02 17.44 -2.38
N SER A 279 0.75 17.83 -1.13
CA SER A 279 1.61 18.74 -0.38
C SER A 279 2.84 18.01 0.17
N VAL A 280 2.63 16.87 0.82
CA VAL A 280 3.69 15.99 1.33
C VAL A 280 3.27 14.52 1.29
N TYR A 281 4.26 13.67 1.07
CA TYR A 281 4.21 12.24 1.34
C TYR A 281 4.85 11.98 2.70
N ILE A 282 4.23 11.13 3.51
CA ILE A 282 4.77 10.70 4.79
C ILE A 282 4.88 9.18 4.81
N ASN A 283 6.09 8.71 5.10
CA ASN A 283 6.40 7.30 5.34
C ASN A 283 7.17 7.16 6.66
N GLU A 284 7.63 5.96 6.97
CA GLU A 284 8.36 5.67 8.20
C GLU A 284 9.77 6.30 8.25
N GLU A 285 10.35 6.65 7.11
CA GLU A 285 11.67 7.29 7.00
C GLU A 285 11.60 8.82 7.11
N GLY A 286 10.42 9.43 6.97
CA GLY A 286 10.26 10.88 7.15
C GLY A 286 9.10 11.52 6.37
N VAL A 287 9.25 12.83 6.17
CA VAL A 287 8.32 13.68 5.41
C VAL A 287 9.00 14.18 4.14
N PHE A 288 8.34 13.98 3.01
CA PHE A 288 8.90 14.24 1.69
C PHE A 288 7.98 15.15 0.88
N THR A 289 8.58 16.15 0.24
CA THR A 289 7.92 16.88 -0.85
C THR A 289 7.94 16.03 -2.11
N THR A 290 7.07 16.34 -3.08
CA THR A 290 7.02 15.65 -4.38
C THR A 290 8.38 15.58 -5.09
N LYS A 291 9.22 16.62 -4.97
CA LYS A 291 10.56 16.57 -5.58
C LYS A 291 11.48 15.54 -4.91
N LYS A 292 11.47 15.48 -3.58
CA LYS A 292 12.31 14.54 -2.83
C LYS A 292 11.85 13.10 -3.00
N ILE A 293 10.53 12.88 -3.07
CA ILE A 293 9.99 11.53 -3.20
C ILE A 293 10.32 10.90 -4.57
N ASN A 294 10.37 11.70 -5.63
CA ASN A 294 10.81 11.22 -6.95
C ASN A 294 12.26 10.75 -6.91
N HIS A 295 13.14 11.47 -6.20
CA HIS A 295 14.53 11.06 -6.07
C HIS A 295 14.65 9.74 -5.29
N TYR A 296 13.88 9.57 -4.22
CA TYR A 296 13.81 8.32 -3.48
C TYR A 296 13.35 7.15 -4.36
N ILE A 297 12.27 7.34 -5.12
CA ILE A 297 11.69 6.29 -5.98
C ILE A 297 12.65 5.90 -7.10
N ASN A 298 13.36 6.87 -7.68
CA ASN A 298 14.36 6.60 -8.72
C ASN A 298 15.60 5.85 -8.19
N SER A 299 15.80 5.79 -6.88
CA SER A 299 16.86 5.00 -6.25
C SER A 299 16.44 3.55 -5.96
N ILE A 300 15.15 3.20 -6.15
CA ILE A 300 14.67 1.84 -5.92
C ILE A 300 15.10 0.96 -7.10
N GLU A 301 15.98 0.01 -6.81
CA GLU A 301 16.42 -0.99 -7.79
C GLU A 301 15.39 -2.12 -7.93
N VAL A 302 15.37 -2.77 -9.09
CA VAL A 302 14.55 -3.96 -9.39
C VAL A 302 15.47 -5.11 -9.73
N THR A 303 15.27 -6.26 -9.08
CA THR A 303 16.09 -7.45 -9.29
C THR A 303 15.97 -8.00 -10.71
N SER A 304 17.02 -8.67 -11.17
CA SER A 304 17.03 -9.28 -12.50
C SER A 304 15.97 -10.36 -12.66
N GLN A 305 15.64 -11.10 -11.60
CA GLN A 305 14.62 -12.15 -11.65
C GLN A 305 13.21 -11.58 -11.86
N LEU A 306 12.84 -10.50 -11.14
CA LEU A 306 11.53 -9.87 -11.30
C LEU A 306 11.44 -9.08 -12.61
N PHE A 307 12.54 -8.51 -13.07
CA PHE A 307 12.59 -7.86 -14.39
C PHE A 307 12.21 -8.85 -15.51
N ASN A 308 12.70 -10.10 -15.43
CA ASN A 308 12.52 -11.13 -16.45
C ASN A 308 11.24 -11.97 -16.31
N LEU A 309 10.46 -11.80 -15.25
CA LEU A 309 9.35 -12.71 -14.89
C LEU A 309 8.20 -12.75 -15.93
N HIS A 310 8.15 -11.79 -16.85
CA HIS A 310 7.20 -11.73 -17.97
C HIS A 310 7.87 -11.25 -19.29
N HIS A 311 9.13 -11.60 -19.49
CA HIS A 311 9.81 -11.48 -20.78
C HIS A 311 9.78 -12.79 -21.57
#